data_AF-A0A7V2N258-F1
#
_entry.id   AF-A0A7V2N258-F1
#
_cell.length_a   1.000
_cell.length_b   1.000
_cell.length_c   1.000
_cell.angle_alpha   90.00
_cell.angle_beta   90.00
_cell.angle_gamma   90.00
#
_symmetry.space_group_name_H-M   'P 1'
#
loop_
_entity.id
_entity.type
_entity.pdbx_description
1 polymer ?
#
loop_
_entity_poly.entity_id
_entity_poly.type
_entity_poly.pdbx_seq_one_letter_code
_entity_poly.pdbx_strand_id
1 'polypeptide(L)'
;MSQSGVSRRGFLKASAAAVPVVAAINATGVYAAGDDVLKVALIGAGGRGSGALDNFISAAKRAGLQAKVVAIAEVQKDRAEGNARKHNVPMDHVFTDFSGYKKAVATDADYV
;
A
#
# COMPACT_ATOMS: atom_id res chain seq x y z
N MET A 1 36.16 -22.87 -29.08
CA MET A 1 35.21 -23.38 -28.07
C MET A 1 34.20 -22.26 -27.83
N SER A 2 32.96 -22.38 -28.33
CA SER A 2 31.97 -21.30 -28.25
C SER A 2 31.25 -21.35 -26.90
N GLN A 3 31.24 -20.24 -26.16
CA GLN A 3 30.53 -20.12 -24.89
C GLN A 3 29.01 -20.10 -25.14
N SER A 4 28.31 -21.12 -24.67
CA SER A 4 26.85 -21.20 -24.61
C SER A 4 26.34 -20.24 -23.52
N GLY A 5 26.29 -18.94 -23.81
CA GLY A 5 25.77 -17.93 -22.89
C GLY A 5 24.28 -18.16 -22.62
N VAL A 6 23.89 -18.19 -21.34
CA VAL A 6 22.49 -18.21 -20.93
C VAL A 6 21.78 -17.00 -21.53
N SER A 7 20.89 -17.23 -22.50
CA SER A 7 20.13 -16.15 -23.12
C SER A 7 18.91 -15.79 -22.28
N ARG A 8 18.56 -14.50 -22.22
CA ARG A 8 17.32 -14.01 -21.55
C ARG A 8 16.08 -14.78 -22.03
N ARG A 9 16.04 -15.16 -23.32
CA ARG A 9 14.97 -15.96 -23.92
C ARG A 9 14.94 -17.39 -23.38
N GLY A 10 16.10 -18.01 -23.18
CA GLY A 10 16.22 -19.33 -22.55
C GLY A 10 15.75 -19.31 -21.11
N PHE A 11 16.12 -18.27 -20.36
CA PHE A 11 15.66 -18.06 -18.98
C PHE A 11 14.14 -17.89 -18.90
N LEU A 12 13.56 -17.05 -19.77
CA LEU A 12 12.10 -16.84 -19.83
C LEU A 12 11.33 -18.12 -20.18
N LYS A 13 11.86 -18.94 -21.09
CA LYS A 13 11.28 -20.26 -21.42
C LYS A 13 11.35 -21.22 -20.22
N ALA A 14 12.45 -21.21 -19.47
CA ALA A 14 12.61 -22.05 -18.28
C ALA A 14 11.65 -21.62 -17.16
N SER A 15 11.46 -20.31 -16.93
CA SER A 15 10.52 -19.80 -15.93
C SER A 15 9.05 -20.08 -16.27
N ALA A 16 8.70 -20.20 -17.55
CA ALA A 16 7.33 -20.52 -17.97
C ALA A 16 6.89 -21.96 -17.62
N ALA A 17 7.85 -22.86 -17.38
CA ALA A 17 7.57 -24.25 -16.98
C ALA A 17 7.35 -24.41 -15.46
N ALA A 18 7.72 -23.40 -14.67
CA ALA A 18 7.47 -23.37 -13.23
C ALA A 18 6.20 -22.54 -12.96
N VAL A 19 5.04 -23.11 -13.24
CA VAL A 19 3.76 -22.57 -12.77
C VAL A 19 3.52 -23.17 -11.38
N PRO A 20 3.76 -22.44 -10.28
CA PRO A 20 3.10 -22.80 -9.03
C PRO A 20 1.60 -22.60 -9.28
N VAL A 21 0.82 -23.67 -9.11
CA VAL A 21 -0.63 -23.55 -8.95
C VAL A 21 -0.83 -22.74 -7.67
N VAL A 22 -1.01 -21.43 -7.81
CA VAL A 22 -1.44 -20.59 -6.70
C VAL A 22 -2.87 -21.02 -6.43
N ALA A 23 -3.06 -21.83 -5.38
CA ALA A 23 -4.38 -22.08 -4.84
C ALA A 23 -5.04 -20.72 -4.62
N ALA A 24 -6.17 -20.49 -5.28
CA ALA A 24 -6.98 -19.31 -5.06
C ALA A 24 -7.35 -19.28 -3.58
N ILE A 25 -6.69 -18.43 -2.80
CA ILE A 25 -7.17 -18.04 -1.49
C ILE A 25 -8.39 -17.17 -1.80
N ASN A 26 -9.54 -17.81 -1.91
CA ASN A 26 -10.82 -17.14 -1.77
C ASN A 26 -10.88 -16.65 -0.33
N ALA A 27 -10.23 -15.52 -0.05
CA ALA A 27 -10.58 -14.68 1.08
C ALA A 27 -11.94 -14.06 0.75
N THR A 28 -12.98 -14.88 0.83
CA THR A 28 -14.37 -14.42 0.82
C THR A 28 -14.50 -13.44 1.98
N GLY A 29 -14.80 -12.19 1.64
CA GLY A 29 -14.86 -11.04 2.52
C GLY A 29 -15.17 -11.36 3.98
N VAL A 30 -14.13 -11.31 4.81
CA VAL A 30 -14.28 -11.07 6.25
C VAL A 30 -14.36 -9.55 6.43
N TYR A 31 -15.31 -8.92 5.74
CA TYR A 31 -15.68 -7.55 6.06
C TYR A 31 -16.86 -7.70 7.01
N ALA A 32 -16.60 -7.56 8.32
CA ALA A 32 -17.69 -7.35 9.25
C ALA A 32 -18.49 -6.16 8.72
N ALA A 33 -19.76 -6.38 8.39
CA ALA A 33 -20.68 -5.33 7.96
C ALA A 33 -21.05 -4.46 9.18
N GLY A 34 -20.05 -3.83 9.78
CA GLY A 34 -20.22 -2.69 10.68
C GLY A 34 -20.16 -1.41 9.86
N ASP A 35 -20.70 -0.32 10.39
CA ASP A 35 -20.52 1.05 9.87
C ASP A 35 -19.05 1.54 10.00
N ASP A 36 -18.09 0.61 10.04
CA ASP A 36 -16.71 0.88 10.38
C ASP A 36 -15.99 1.50 9.18
N VAL A 37 -15.55 2.74 9.39
CA VAL A 37 -14.66 3.45 8.47
C VAL A 37 -13.31 2.75 8.50
N LEU A 38 -12.82 2.29 7.35
CA LEU A 38 -11.49 1.70 7.22
C LEU A 38 -10.42 2.76 7.45
N LYS A 39 -9.71 2.71 8.58
CA LYS A 39 -8.65 3.67 8.89
C LYS A 39 -7.32 3.16 8.37
N VAL A 40 -6.63 3.98 7.58
CA VAL A 40 -5.34 3.63 6.98
C VAL A 40 -4.27 4.67 7.35
N ALA A 41 -3.09 4.21 7.72
CA ALA A 41 -1.90 5.05 7.83
C ALA A 41 -0.98 4.82 6.63
N LEU A 42 -0.46 5.89 6.02
CA LEU A 42 0.47 5.79 4.90
C LEU A 42 1.91 5.92 5.38
N ILE A 43 2.74 4.89 5.21
CA ILE A 43 4.19 4.98 5.39
C ILE A 43 4.87 5.01 4.01
N GLY A 44 5.58 6.10 3.72
CA GLY A 44 6.23 6.35 2.44
C GLY A 44 5.27 6.95 1.41
N ALA A 45 5.21 8.28 1.34
CA ALA A 45 4.31 9.03 0.46
C ALA A 45 4.94 9.34 -0.92
N GLY A 46 5.73 8.39 -1.44
CA GLY A 46 6.23 8.41 -2.80
C GLY A 46 5.23 7.86 -3.82
N GLY A 47 5.60 7.84 -5.11
CA GLY A 47 4.67 7.47 -6.19
C GLY A 47 4.05 6.07 -6.06
N ARG A 48 4.71 5.12 -5.38
CA ARG A 48 4.13 3.80 -5.11
C ARG A 48 3.18 3.80 -3.91
N GLY A 49 3.57 4.39 -2.78
CA GLY A 49 2.73 4.44 -1.58
C GLY A 49 1.46 5.27 -1.81
N SER A 50 1.59 6.45 -2.42
CA SER A 50 0.42 7.26 -2.81
C SER A 50 -0.50 6.53 -3.80
N GLY A 51 0.06 5.80 -4.77
CA GLY A 51 -0.73 5.01 -5.71
C GLY A 51 -1.44 3.82 -5.04
N ALA A 52 -0.78 3.18 -4.08
CA ALA A 52 -1.38 2.11 -3.28
C ALA A 52 -2.53 2.64 -2.41
N LEU A 53 -2.35 3.81 -1.80
CA LEU A 53 -3.40 4.49 -1.03
C LEU A 53 -4.61 4.84 -1.91
N ASP A 54 -4.37 5.38 -3.11
CA ASP A 54 -5.44 5.67 -4.08
C ASP A 54 -6.20 4.40 -4.50
N ASN A 55 -5.49 3.29 -4.71
CA ASN A 55 -6.10 2.00 -5.00
C ASN A 55 -6.92 1.47 -3.81
N PHE A 56 -6.41 1.60 -2.59
CA PHE A 56 -7.12 1.21 -1.36
C PHE A 56 -8.44 1.97 -1.22
N ILE A 57 -8.40 3.31 -1.33
CA ILE A 57 -9.59 4.16 -1.25
C ILE A 57 -10.58 3.82 -2.39
N SER A 58 -10.07 3.59 -3.60
CA SER A 58 -10.89 3.21 -4.75
C SER A 58 -11.55 1.85 -4.56
N ALA A 59 -10.86 0.88 -3.98
CA ALA A 59 -11.39 -0.45 -3.68
C ALA A 59 -12.45 -0.39 -2.57
N ALA A 60 -12.19 0.35 -1.48
CA ALA A 60 -13.15 0.58 -0.42
C ALA A 60 -14.45 1.18 -0.96
N LYS A 61 -14.34 2.23 -1.79
CA LYS A 61 -15.50 2.84 -2.46
C LYS A 61 -16.28 1.86 -3.33
N ARG A 62 -15.60 1.00 -4.12
CA ARG A 62 -16.24 -0.03 -4.95
C ARG A 62 -16.94 -1.10 -4.12
N ALA A 63 -16.45 -1.36 -2.90
CA ALA A 63 -17.05 -2.28 -1.95
C ALA A 63 -18.19 -1.64 -1.12
N GLY A 64 -18.52 -0.36 -1.33
CA GLY A 64 -19.53 0.35 -0.54
C GLY A 64 -19.05 0.76 0.87
N LEU A 65 -17.74 0.76 1.10
CA LEU A 65 -17.11 1.09 2.38
C LEU A 65 -16.51 2.50 2.34
N GLN A 66 -16.39 3.13 3.52
CA GLN A 66 -15.66 4.39 3.69
C GLN A 66 -14.22 4.12 4.11
N ALA A 67 -13.27 4.87 3.54
CA ALA A 67 -11.86 4.82 3.93
C ALA A 67 -11.41 6.21 4.43
N LYS A 68 -10.66 6.24 5.52
CA LYS A 68 -10.09 7.46 6.11
C LYS A 68 -8.59 7.30 6.30
N VAL A 69 -7.83 8.28 5.83
CA VAL A 69 -6.39 8.35 6.09
C VAL A 69 -6.18 9.01 7.45
N VAL A 70 -5.58 8.29 8.40
CA VAL A 70 -5.45 8.75 9.79
C VAL A 70 -4.05 9.22 10.15
N ALA A 71 -3.03 8.80 9.39
CA ALA A 71 -1.65 9.22 9.60
C ALA A 71 -0.83 9.12 8.31
N ILE A 72 0.22 9.94 8.21
CA ILE A 72 1.21 9.86 7.13
C ILE A 72 2.61 9.93 7.75
N ALA A 73 3.48 8.99 7.40
CA ALA A 73 4.89 9.01 7.73
C ALA A 73 5.72 9.08 6.45
N GLU A 74 6.43 10.19 6.24
CA GLU A 74 7.27 10.42 5.06
C GLU A 74 8.34 11.46 5.37
N VAL A 75 9.62 11.12 5.17
CA VAL A 75 10.76 11.99 5.49
C VAL A 75 10.83 13.23 4.60
N GLN A 76 10.28 13.16 3.37
CA GLN A 76 10.16 14.31 2.49
C GLN A 76 8.90 15.12 2.80
N LYS A 77 9.08 16.19 3.57
CA LYS A 77 8.01 17.09 4.04
C LYS A 77 7.01 17.49 2.97
N ASP A 78 7.47 17.95 1.80
CA ASP A 78 6.57 18.39 0.72
C ASP A 78 5.63 17.29 0.22
N ARG A 79 6.13 16.03 0.17
CA ARG A 79 5.32 14.87 -0.20
C ARG A 79 4.35 14.49 0.89
N ALA A 80 4.79 14.52 2.14
CA ALA A 80 3.99 14.23 3.30
C ALA A 80 2.79 15.18 3.38
N GLU A 81 3.07 16.49 3.32
CA GLU A 81 2.04 17.53 3.34
C GLU A 81 1.16 17.53 2.09
N GLY A 82 1.73 17.24 0.91
CA GLY A 82 0.96 17.10 -0.32
C GLY A 82 -0.11 16.01 -0.22
N ASN A 83 0.26 14.85 0.33
CA ASN A 83 -0.68 13.76 0.60
C ASN A 83 -1.65 14.13 1.74
N ALA A 84 -1.18 14.81 2.79
CA ALA A 84 -2.04 15.25 3.89
C ALA A 84 -3.16 16.17 3.41
N ARG A 85 -2.84 17.16 2.56
CA ARG A 85 -3.83 18.05 1.93
C ARG A 85 -4.79 17.29 1.02
N LYS A 86 -4.28 16.35 0.21
CA LYS A 86 -5.11 15.54 -0.70
C LYS A 86 -6.13 14.67 0.05
N HIS A 87 -5.75 14.15 1.23
CA HIS A 87 -6.55 13.19 1.98
C HIS A 87 -7.13 13.75 3.30
N ASN A 88 -7.06 15.07 3.50
CA ASN A 88 -7.55 15.79 4.69
C ASN A 88 -6.98 15.25 6.03
N VAL A 89 -5.68 14.95 6.05
CA VAL A 89 -4.98 14.49 7.27
C VAL A 89 -4.52 15.72 8.07
N PRO A 90 -4.88 15.81 9.36
CA PRO A 90 -4.36 16.84 10.27
C PRO A 90 -2.83 16.85 10.32
N MET A 91 -2.20 18.03 10.37
CA MET A 91 -0.74 18.15 10.30
C MET A 91 0.00 17.56 11.52
N ASP A 92 -0.66 17.47 12.67
CA ASP A 92 -0.18 16.77 13.86
C ASP A 92 -0.14 15.23 13.70
N HIS A 93 -0.78 14.71 12.66
CA HIS A 93 -0.75 13.31 12.23
C HIS A 93 0.18 13.07 11.02
N VAL A 94 1.03 14.06 10.69
CA VAL A 94 2.03 13.97 9.63
C VAL A 94 3.43 13.95 10.24
N PHE A 95 4.13 12.84 10.06
CA PHE A 95 5.42 12.58 10.69
C PHE A 95 6.53 12.57 9.64
N THR A 96 7.44 13.53 9.72
CA THR A 96 8.51 13.72 8.73
C THR A 96 9.90 13.30 9.21
N ASP A 97 9.98 12.59 10.34
CA ASP A 97 11.22 12.04 10.87
C ASP A 97 11.37 10.55 10.54
N PHE A 98 12.59 10.01 10.63
CA PHE A 98 12.87 8.60 10.32
C PHE A 98 12.19 7.60 11.27
N SER A 99 11.70 8.06 12.42
CA SER A 99 10.89 7.27 13.35
C SER A 99 9.38 7.52 13.18
N GLY A 100 8.96 8.31 12.20
CA GLY A 100 7.58 8.67 11.95
C GLY A 100 6.66 7.47 11.73
N TYR A 101 7.21 6.38 11.17
CA TYR A 101 6.47 5.13 10.98
C TYR A 101 5.96 4.55 12.32
N LYS A 102 6.73 4.69 13.41
CA LYS A 102 6.31 4.20 14.74
C LYS A 102 5.10 4.98 15.24
N LYS A 103 5.10 6.29 15.02
CA LYS A 103 3.98 7.17 15.38
C LYS A 103 2.74 6.85 14.55
N ALA A 104 2.92 6.62 13.24
CA ALA A 104 1.84 6.21 12.33
C ALA A 104 1.20 4.87 12.74
N VAL A 105 2.01 3.85 13.04
CA VAL A 105 1.53 2.54 13.51
C VAL A 105 0.86 2.62 14.89
N ALA A 106 1.28 3.56 15.75
CA ALA A 106 0.69 3.77 17.06
C ALA A 106 -0.64 4.55 17.05
N THR A 107 -1.13 4.96 15.87
CA THR A 107 -2.47 5.55 15.73
C THR A 107 -3.57 4.49 15.81
N ASP A 108 -4.82 4.90 15.63
CA ASP A 108 -5.97 4.03 15.53
C ASP A 108 -6.19 3.44 14.12
N ALA A 109 -5.11 3.29 13.34
CA ALA A 109 -5.18 2.73 11.99
C ALA A 109 -5.43 1.21 12.02
N ASP A 110 -6.35 0.74 11.18
CA ASP A 110 -6.62 -0.67 10.95
C ASP A 110 -5.64 -1.27 9.93
N TYR A 111 -5.19 -0.43 8.99
CA TYR A 111 -4.27 -0.79 7.90
C TYR A 111 -3.08 0.17 7.82
N VAL A 112 -1.95 -0.36 7.36
CA VAL A 112 -0.68 0.37 7.16
C VAL A 112 -0.08 0.02 5.82
#